data_AF-A0AA97GNM2-F1
#
_entry.id   AF-A0AA97GNM2-F1
#
_cell.length_a   1.000
_cell.length_b   1.000
_cell.length_c   1.000
_cell.angle_alpha   90.00
_cell.angle_beta   90.00
_cell.angle_gamma   90.00
#
_symmetry.space_group_name_H-M   'P 1'
#
loop_
_entity.id
_entity.type
_entity.pdbx_description
1 polymer ?
#
loop_
_entity_poly.entity_id
_entity_poly.type
_entity_poly.pdbx_seq_one_letter_code
_entity_poly.pdbx_strand_id
1 'polypeptide(L)'
;MSIKPELVERDEGGYWMHSQFPRTEVDSEVEGWLSKNRLEGRFIFMESDIDEDDHPAYDRYFHVGEPDFHDWEPSQPEGQGWFIGGIYETESGPVCAWLRAESEGLKEIFLKAHKEAEKAAFEYFRACDVGEERIQAGEIYQRIRTATYIGVRYE
;
A
#
# COMPACT_ATOMS: atom_id res chain seq x y z
N MET A 1 7.57 -3.11 9.22
CA MET A 1 6.17 -2.98 9.67
C MET A 1 5.35 -2.67 8.42
N SER A 2 4.10 -3.12 8.31
CA SER A 2 3.27 -2.85 7.13
C SER A 2 2.41 -1.63 7.41
N ILE A 3 2.65 -0.56 6.65
CA ILE A 3 1.81 0.64 6.61
C ILE A 3 0.46 0.25 5.98
N LYS A 4 -0.62 0.81 6.51
CA LYS A 4 -1.99 0.58 6.01
C LYS A 4 -2.53 1.88 5.40
N PRO A 5 -3.39 1.80 4.39
CA PRO A 5 -4.05 2.99 3.86
C PRO A 5 -4.83 3.74 4.95
N GLU A 6 -4.77 5.07 4.89
CA GLU A 6 -5.58 5.98 5.70
C GLU A 6 -6.61 6.69 4.82
N LEU A 7 -7.68 7.21 5.42
CA LEU A 7 -8.64 8.05 4.70
C LEU A 7 -7.93 9.36 4.30
N VAL A 8 -8.00 9.69 3.01
CA VAL A 8 -7.41 10.92 2.47
C VAL A 8 -8.41 12.06 2.65
N GLU A 9 -8.11 12.96 3.57
CA GLU A 9 -8.92 14.15 3.88
C GLU A 9 -8.07 15.40 3.63
N ARG A 10 -8.10 15.91 2.40
CA ARG A 10 -7.32 17.09 2.03
C ARG A 10 -7.79 18.32 2.79
N ASP A 11 -6.84 19.18 3.14
CA ASP A 11 -7.15 20.51 3.64
C ASP A 11 -7.56 21.47 2.51
N GLU A 12 -7.83 22.73 2.88
CA GLU A 12 -8.27 23.79 1.96
C GLU A 12 -7.25 24.08 0.85
N GLY A 13 -5.95 23.81 1.06
CA GLY A 13 -4.91 23.99 0.05
C GLY A 13 -4.67 22.75 -0.82
N GLY A 14 -5.37 21.65 -0.54
CA GLY A 14 -5.19 20.37 -1.24
C GLY A 14 -4.12 19.48 -0.63
N TYR A 15 -3.54 19.84 0.52
CA TYR A 15 -2.51 19.04 1.18
C TYR A 15 -3.13 17.90 1.98
N TRP A 16 -2.43 16.78 2.03
CA TRP A 16 -2.71 15.69 2.95
C TRP A 16 -1.46 14.86 3.16
N MET A 17 -1.27 14.28 4.34
CA MET A 17 -0.13 13.40 4.58
C MET A 17 -0.51 12.26 5.51
N HIS A 18 -0.16 11.04 5.11
CA HIS A 18 -0.36 9.85 5.90
C HIS A 18 0.38 9.98 7.25
N SER A 19 -0.22 9.56 8.35
CA SER A 19 0.27 9.81 9.72
C SER A 19 1.70 9.31 9.99
N GLN A 20 2.11 8.25 9.27
CA GLN A 20 3.42 7.62 9.37
C GLN A 20 4.40 8.03 8.25
N PHE A 21 3.99 8.82 7.27
CA PHE A 21 4.87 9.30 6.21
C PHE A 21 5.93 10.25 6.81
N PRO A 22 7.21 10.13 6.43
CA PRO A 22 8.26 10.96 7.00
C PRO A 22 8.05 12.43 6.60
N ARG A 23 8.09 13.32 7.60
CA ARG A 23 8.06 14.78 7.39
C ARG A 23 9.47 15.28 7.17
N THR A 24 9.97 15.10 5.96
CA THR A 24 11.32 15.45 5.55
C THR A 24 11.33 15.88 4.09
N GLU A 25 12.21 16.82 3.76
CA GLU A 25 12.48 17.26 2.39
C GLU A 25 13.67 16.49 1.79
N VAL A 26 14.25 15.54 2.54
CA VAL A 26 15.40 14.76 2.13
C VAL A 26 14.95 13.45 1.50
N ASP A 27 15.06 13.34 0.18
CA ASP A 27 14.63 12.15 -0.58
C ASP A 27 15.19 10.83 -0.03
N SER A 28 16.47 10.81 0.34
CA SER A 28 17.11 9.59 0.88
C SER A 28 16.50 9.10 2.21
N GLU A 29 15.90 9.99 3.00
CA GLU A 29 15.18 9.60 4.21
C GLU A 29 13.83 8.96 3.88
N VAL A 30 13.15 9.46 2.85
CA VAL A 30 11.92 8.88 2.31
C VAL A 30 12.20 7.50 1.73
N GLU A 31 13.24 7.35 0.90
CA GLU A 31 13.67 6.07 0.34
C GLU A 31 14.03 5.04 1.42
N GLY A 32 14.80 5.47 2.43
CA GLY A 32 15.14 4.62 3.58
C GLY A 32 13.90 4.17 4.36
N TRP A 33 12.92 5.07 4.53
CA TRP A 33 11.64 4.75 5.16
C TRP A 33 10.81 3.77 4.32
N LEU A 34 10.74 3.94 3.00
CA LEU A 34 10.05 3.03 2.09
C LEU A 34 10.63 1.61 2.18
N SER A 35 11.95 1.49 2.08
CA SER A 35 12.66 0.21 2.18
C SER A 35 12.43 -0.47 3.54
N LYS A 36 12.53 0.29 4.65
CA LYS A 36 12.28 -0.22 6.00
C LYS A 36 10.84 -0.75 6.20
N ASN A 37 9.88 -0.19 5.46
CA ASN A 37 8.48 -0.58 5.50
C ASN A 37 8.06 -1.54 4.38
N ARG A 38 8.99 -1.95 3.51
CA ARG A 38 8.75 -2.82 2.34
C ARG A 38 7.69 -2.23 1.41
N LEU A 39 7.85 -0.96 1.09
CA LEU A 39 6.95 -0.21 0.22
C LEU A 39 7.65 0.19 -1.07
N GLU A 40 6.93 0.09 -2.18
CA GLU A 40 7.26 0.79 -3.41
C GLU A 40 6.59 2.17 -3.38
N GLY A 41 7.38 3.21 -3.69
CA GLY A 41 6.89 4.58 -3.85
C GLY A 41 6.90 5.02 -5.31
N ARG A 42 5.88 5.76 -5.73
CA ARG A 42 5.82 6.48 -7.01
C ARG A 42 5.38 7.91 -6.74
N PHE A 43 6.04 8.86 -7.36
CA PHE A 43 5.77 10.29 -7.18
C PHE A 43 5.20 10.81 -8.49
N ILE A 44 4.00 11.35 -8.43
CA ILE A 44 3.30 11.94 -9.57
C ILE A 44 3.26 13.44 -9.32
N PHE A 45 3.89 14.20 -10.19
CA PHE A 45 3.92 15.66 -10.12
C PHE A 45 2.74 16.20 -10.91
N MET A 46 2.05 17.18 -10.34
CA MET A 46 0.87 17.82 -10.96
C MET A 46 1.18 18.29 -12.38
N GLU A 47 2.32 18.96 -12.59
CA GLU A 47 2.75 19.47 -13.89
C GLU A 47 2.79 18.39 -14.99
N SER A 48 3.11 17.15 -14.62
CA SER A 48 3.19 16.02 -15.56
C SER A 48 1.91 15.18 -15.64
N ASP A 49 0.94 15.44 -14.75
CA ASP A 49 -0.23 14.60 -14.56
C ASP A 49 -1.49 15.18 -15.19
N ILE A 50 -1.60 16.51 -15.23
CA ILE A 50 -2.73 17.23 -15.83
C ILE A 50 -2.27 18.04 -17.04
N ASP A 51 -3.22 18.33 -17.92
CA ASP A 51 -2.99 19.16 -19.10
C ASP A 51 -2.82 20.63 -18.70
N GLU A 52 -1.79 21.29 -19.24
CA GLU A 52 -1.48 22.71 -18.96
C GLU A 52 -2.55 23.66 -19.51
N ASP A 53 -3.23 23.28 -20.59
CA ASP A 53 -4.18 24.14 -21.31
C ASP A 53 -5.65 23.88 -20.94
N ASP A 54 -5.96 22.77 -20.26
CA ASP A 54 -7.35 22.30 -20.02
C ASP A 54 -7.66 21.96 -18.55
N HIS A 55 -6.77 22.30 -17.61
CA HIS A 55 -7.01 22.02 -16.19
C HIS A 55 -7.00 23.28 -15.30
N PRO A 56 -8.12 23.61 -14.61
CA PRO A 56 -8.23 24.85 -13.83
C PRO A 56 -7.24 24.93 -12.68
N ALA A 57 -6.87 23.79 -12.09
CA ALA A 57 -5.82 23.76 -11.07
C ALA A 57 -4.44 24.15 -11.62
N TYR A 58 -4.12 23.79 -12.88
CA TYR A 58 -2.85 24.17 -13.50
C TYR A 58 -2.78 25.69 -13.67
N ASP A 59 -3.83 26.29 -14.24
CA ASP A 59 -3.95 27.74 -14.40
C ASP A 59 -3.82 28.48 -13.06
N ARG A 60 -4.58 28.05 -12.03
CA ARG A 60 -4.52 28.70 -10.71
C ARG A 60 -3.13 28.63 -10.11
N TYR A 61 -2.49 27.47 -10.18
CA TYR A 61 -1.19 27.27 -9.54
C TYR A 61 -0.05 27.92 -10.33
N PHE A 62 0.09 27.62 -11.62
CA PHE A 62 1.25 28.03 -12.42
C PHE A 62 1.09 29.41 -13.07
N HIS A 63 -0.13 29.81 -13.47
CA HIS A 63 -0.36 31.10 -14.15
C HIS A 63 -0.80 32.21 -13.19
N VAL A 64 -1.70 31.92 -12.25
CA VAL A 64 -2.17 32.91 -11.26
C VAL A 64 -1.24 32.98 -10.04
N GLY A 65 -0.57 31.88 -9.70
CA GLY A 65 0.35 31.80 -8.56
C GLY A 65 -0.35 31.58 -7.22
N GLU A 66 -1.55 31.00 -7.22
CA GLU A 66 -2.26 30.62 -6.00
C GLU A 66 -1.75 29.26 -5.50
N PRO A 67 -1.37 29.11 -4.22
CA PRO A 67 -0.89 27.84 -3.65
C PRO A 67 -2.06 26.90 -3.33
N ASP A 68 -2.98 26.73 -4.30
CA ASP A 68 -4.16 25.88 -4.19
C ASP A 68 -4.19 24.90 -5.36
N PHE A 69 -4.00 23.63 -5.03
CA PHE A 69 -4.10 22.49 -5.94
C PHE A 69 -5.17 21.49 -5.46
N HIS A 70 -6.18 21.94 -4.71
CA HIS A 70 -7.24 21.08 -4.18
C HIS A 70 -8.04 20.37 -5.29
N ASP A 71 -8.27 21.05 -6.42
CA ASP A 71 -9.01 20.48 -7.57
C ASP A 71 -8.19 19.50 -8.40
N TRP A 72 -6.88 19.34 -8.13
CA TRP A 72 -6.09 18.30 -8.79
C TRP A 72 -6.36 16.94 -8.15
N GLU A 73 -6.84 15.97 -8.94
CA GLU A 73 -6.95 14.56 -8.56
C GLU A 73 -5.78 13.76 -9.15
N PRO A 74 -4.75 13.39 -8.35
CA PRO A 74 -3.58 12.68 -8.85
C PRO A 74 -3.94 11.36 -9.52
N SER A 75 -3.40 11.12 -10.71
CA SER A 75 -3.59 9.83 -11.37
C SER A 75 -2.93 8.71 -10.59
N GLN A 76 -3.64 7.59 -10.44
CA GLN A 76 -3.10 6.38 -9.83
C GLN A 76 -2.08 5.72 -10.79
N PRO A 77 -0.87 5.34 -10.32
CA PRO A 77 0.11 4.64 -11.14
C PRO A 77 -0.39 3.26 -11.58
N GLU A 78 0.22 2.69 -12.64
CA GLU A 78 -0.14 1.36 -13.13
C GLU A 78 0.04 0.26 -12.05
N GLY A 79 -0.93 -0.65 -12.00
CA GLY A 79 -0.99 -1.76 -11.06
C GLY A 79 -1.97 -1.55 -9.91
N GLN A 80 -2.08 -2.57 -9.06
CA GLN A 80 -3.05 -2.59 -7.95
C GLN A 80 -2.38 -2.38 -6.60
N GLY A 81 -3.19 -2.04 -5.59
CA GLY A 81 -2.74 -1.91 -4.20
C GLY A 81 -2.06 -0.58 -3.86
N TRP A 82 -2.15 0.41 -4.76
CA TRP A 82 -1.71 1.76 -4.49
C TRP A 82 -2.64 2.46 -3.49
N PHE A 83 -2.05 3.21 -2.57
CA PHE A 83 -2.71 4.15 -1.68
C PHE A 83 -1.86 5.42 -1.58
N ILE A 84 -2.48 6.53 -1.19
CA ILE A 84 -1.77 7.81 -1.06
C ILE A 84 -0.96 7.80 0.25
N GLY A 85 0.32 8.14 0.15
CA GLY A 85 1.22 8.43 1.27
C GLY A 85 1.25 9.92 1.63
N GLY A 86 1.08 10.79 0.64
CA GLY A 86 0.93 12.22 0.84
C GLY A 86 0.70 12.97 -0.45
N ILE A 87 0.07 14.13 -0.33
CA ILE A 87 -0.11 15.14 -1.36
C ILE A 87 0.41 16.43 -0.75
N TYR A 88 1.50 16.95 -1.30
CA TYR A 88 2.22 18.08 -0.73
C TYR A 88 2.96 18.84 -1.81
N GLU A 89 3.43 20.03 -1.47
CA GLU A 89 4.22 20.87 -2.35
C GLU A 89 5.72 20.61 -2.15
N THR A 90 6.46 20.68 -3.25
CA THR A 90 7.93 20.64 -3.30
C THR A 90 8.44 21.86 -4.07
N GLU A 91 9.76 22.02 -4.13
CA GLU A 91 10.36 23.06 -5.00
C GLU A 91 10.00 22.89 -6.48
N SER A 92 9.60 21.69 -6.91
CA SER A 92 9.13 21.40 -8.27
C SER A 92 7.60 21.42 -8.38
N GLY A 93 6.91 22.03 -7.41
CA GLY A 93 5.46 22.12 -7.36
C GLY A 93 4.77 20.95 -6.65
N PRO A 94 3.44 20.82 -6.80
CA PRO A 94 2.64 19.83 -6.10
C PRO A 94 2.94 18.40 -6.57
N VAL A 95 3.08 17.50 -5.60
CA VAL A 95 3.38 16.08 -5.82
C VAL A 95 2.46 15.20 -4.99
N CYS A 96 2.08 14.06 -5.57
CA CYS A 96 1.39 12.97 -4.89
C CYS A 96 2.32 11.76 -4.79
N ALA A 97 2.64 11.37 -3.56
CA ALA A 97 3.35 10.14 -3.24
C ALA A 97 2.35 8.98 -3.16
N TRP A 98 2.39 8.10 -4.15
CA TRP A 98 1.67 6.83 -4.16
C TRP A 98 2.52 5.71 -3.59
N LEU A 99 1.94 4.92 -2.70
CA LEU A 99 2.61 3.83 -1.99
C LEU A 99 1.90 2.50 -2.24
N ARG A 100 2.66 1.42 -2.42
CA ARG A 100 2.11 0.05 -2.37
C ARG A 100 3.08 -0.90 -1.67
N ALA A 101 2.57 -2.01 -1.16
CA ALA A 101 3.44 -3.05 -0.59
C ALA A 101 4.29 -3.70 -1.69
N GLU A 102 5.58 -3.87 -1.42
CA GLU A 102 6.47 -4.64 -2.29
C GLU A 102 6.08 -6.12 -2.31
N SER A 103 6.38 -6.81 -3.40
CA SER A 103 6.10 -8.25 -3.56
C SER A 103 6.71 -9.10 -2.44
N GLU A 104 7.93 -8.79 -2.02
CA GLU A 104 8.59 -9.51 -0.91
C GLU A 104 7.94 -9.19 0.44
N GLY A 105 7.46 -7.96 0.64
CA GLY A 105 6.65 -7.61 1.81
C GLY A 105 5.32 -8.35 1.85
N LEU A 106 4.63 -8.44 0.71
CA LEU A 106 3.40 -9.22 0.58
C LEU A 106 3.64 -10.71 0.84
N LYS A 107 4.75 -11.26 0.35
CA LYS A 107 5.14 -12.64 0.62
C LYS A 107 5.37 -12.90 2.10
N GLU A 108 6.03 -12.01 2.83
CA GLU A 108 6.21 -12.15 4.27
C GLU A 108 4.88 -12.10 5.04
N ILE A 109 4.00 -11.17 4.67
CA ILE A 109 2.64 -11.07 5.24
C ILE A 109 1.87 -12.37 4.98
N PHE A 110 1.91 -12.86 3.75
CA PHE A 110 1.27 -14.11 3.35
C PHE A 110 1.80 -15.30 4.15
N LEU A 111 3.12 -15.48 4.24
CA LEU A 111 3.73 -16.60 4.98
C LEU A 111 3.42 -16.54 6.48
N LYS A 112 3.39 -15.34 7.06
CA LYS A 112 2.98 -15.15 8.46
C LYS A 112 1.52 -15.54 8.66
N ALA A 113 0.62 -15.03 7.83
CA ALA A 113 -0.81 -15.32 7.90
C ALA A 113 -1.09 -16.82 7.68
N HIS A 114 -0.39 -17.45 6.74
CA HIS A 114 -0.45 -18.88 6.51
C HIS A 114 -0.09 -19.69 7.76
N LYS A 115 1.01 -19.34 8.43
CA LYS A 115 1.45 -20.01 9.67
C LYS A 115 0.45 -19.82 10.81
N GLU A 116 -0.14 -18.64 10.94
CA GLU A 116 -1.19 -18.36 11.92
C GLU A 116 -2.46 -19.18 11.64
N ALA A 117 -2.88 -19.25 10.39
CA ALA A 117 -4.02 -20.06 9.95
C ALA A 117 -3.79 -21.56 10.16
N GLU A 118 -2.58 -22.07 9.85
CA GLU A 118 -2.20 -23.47 10.09
C GLU A 118 -2.34 -23.82 11.58
N LYS A 119 -1.77 -22.97 12.46
CA LYS A 119 -1.84 -23.16 13.90
C LYS A 119 -3.30 -23.17 14.40
N ALA A 120 -4.10 -22.19 13.97
CA ALA A 120 -5.51 -22.09 14.36
C ALA A 120 -6.31 -23.31 13.89
N ALA A 121 -6.10 -23.77 12.65
CA ALA A 121 -6.77 -24.96 12.13
C ALA A 121 -6.38 -26.24 12.89
N PHE A 122 -5.11 -26.38 13.28
CA PHE A 122 -4.66 -27.50 14.11
C PHE A 122 -5.30 -27.47 15.51
N GLU A 123 -5.36 -26.30 16.14
CA GLU A 123 -5.99 -26.14 17.45
C GLU A 123 -7.49 -26.45 17.41
N TYR A 124 -8.19 -26.00 16.37
CA TYR A 124 -9.59 -26.37 16.11
C TYR A 124 -9.77 -27.88 15.95
N PHE A 125 -8.99 -28.51 15.07
CA PHE A 125 -9.01 -29.97 14.88
C PHE A 125 -8.76 -30.74 16.18
N ARG A 126 -7.82 -30.27 17.00
CA ARG A 126 -7.48 -30.90 18.28
C ARG A 126 -8.58 -30.76 19.33
N ALA A 127 -9.34 -29.67 19.28
CA ALA A 127 -10.43 -29.39 20.21
C ALA A 127 -11.72 -30.15 19.89
N CYS A 128 -11.89 -30.63 18.65
CA CYS A 128 -13.07 -31.37 18.24
C CYS A 128 -13.11 -32.78 18.85
N ASP A 129 -14.28 -33.19 19.35
CA ASP A 129 -14.54 -34.57 19.75
C ASP A 129 -14.55 -35.52 18.53
N VAL A 130 -14.44 -36.83 18.77
CA VAL A 130 -14.54 -37.82 17.68
C VAL A 130 -15.92 -37.74 17.03
N GLY A 131 -15.95 -37.34 15.75
CA GLY A 131 -17.18 -37.18 14.99
C GLY A 131 -16.92 -36.53 13.62
N GLU A 132 -18.01 -36.22 12.90
CA GLU A 132 -17.96 -35.62 11.56
C GLU A 132 -17.22 -34.27 11.54
N GLU A 133 -17.42 -33.43 12.56
CA GLU A 133 -16.77 -32.13 12.69
C GLU A 133 -15.24 -32.26 12.76
N ARG A 134 -14.72 -33.25 13.49
CA ARG A 134 -13.29 -33.51 13.58
C ARG A 134 -12.69 -33.97 12.24
N ILE A 135 -13.44 -34.72 11.44
CA ILE A 135 -13.01 -35.12 10.10
C ILE A 135 -12.88 -33.86 9.22
N GLN A 136 -13.91 -33.00 9.22
CA GLN A 136 -13.89 -31.74 8.46
C GLN A 136 -12.75 -30.81 8.92
N ALA A 137 -12.57 -30.64 10.24
CA ALA A 137 -11.48 -29.86 10.81
C ALA A 137 -10.10 -30.40 10.40
N GLY A 138 -9.96 -31.73 10.35
CA GLY A 138 -8.75 -32.40 9.88
C GLY A 138 -8.46 -32.12 8.40
N GLU A 139 -9.48 -32.16 7.54
CA GLU A 139 -9.32 -31.81 6.13
C GLU A 139 -8.90 -30.34 5.93
N ILE A 140 -9.53 -29.42 6.67
CA ILE A 140 -9.18 -27.99 6.64
C ILE A 140 -7.71 -27.81 7.03
N TYR A 141 -7.28 -28.43 8.14
CA TYR A 141 -5.89 -28.38 8.58
C TYR A 141 -4.93 -28.93 7.52
N GLN A 142 -5.23 -30.09 6.91
CA GLN A 142 -4.36 -30.65 5.86
C GLN A 142 -4.26 -29.76 4.62
N ARG A 143 -5.38 -29.17 4.18
CA ARG A 143 -5.40 -28.24 3.04
C ARG A 143 -4.55 -27.01 3.32
N ILE A 144 -4.69 -26.43 4.52
CA ILE A 144 -3.90 -25.26 4.90
C ILE A 144 -2.41 -25.62 5.00
N ARG A 145 -2.03 -26.66 5.75
CA ARG A 145 -0.59 -26.98 5.97
C ARG A 145 0.18 -27.33 4.69
N THR A 146 -0.51 -27.80 3.65
CA THR A 146 0.12 -28.20 2.38
C THR A 146 0.05 -27.11 1.30
N ALA A 147 -0.65 -26.00 1.55
CA ALA A 147 -0.91 -24.97 0.52
C ALA A 147 0.35 -24.26 0.00
N THR A 148 1.43 -24.20 0.79
CA THR A 148 2.71 -23.59 0.37
C THR A 148 3.74 -24.62 -0.08
N TYR A 149 3.40 -25.90 -0.12
CA TYR A 149 4.30 -26.94 -0.56
C TYR A 149 4.45 -26.89 -2.09
N ILE A 150 5.62 -26.43 -2.55
CA ILE A 150 6.00 -26.55 -3.96
C ILE A 150 6.66 -27.91 -4.11
N GLY A 151 5.95 -28.86 -4.71
CA GLY A 151 6.52 -30.17 -5.05
C GLY A 151 7.78 -29.97 -5.88
N VAL A 152 8.90 -30.57 -5.46
CA VAL A 152 10.16 -30.54 -6.20
C VAL A 152 9.87 -31.06 -7.61
N ARG A 153 9.91 -30.18 -8.60
CA ARG A 153 9.93 -30.58 -10.01
C ARG A 153 11.35 -31.05 -10.28
N TYR A 154 11.52 -32.37 -10.40
CA TYR A 154 12.74 -32.89 -11.01
C TYR A 154 12.67 -32.51 -12.49
N GLU A 155 13.61 -31.69 -12.94
CA GLU A 155 13.89 -31.44 -14.36
C GLU A 155 14.48 -32.68 -15.04
#